data_AF-A0A251XYA3-F1
#
_entry.id   AF-A0A251XYA3-F1
#
_cell.length_a   1.000
_cell.length_b   1.000
_cell.length_c   1.000
_cell.angle_alpha   90.00
_cell.angle_beta   90.00
_cell.angle_gamma   90.00
#
_symmetry.space_group_name_H-M   'P 1'
#
loop_
_entity.id
_entity.type
_entity.pdbx_description
1 polymer ?
#
loop_
_entity_poly.entity_id
_entity_poly.type
_entity_poly.pdbx_seq_one_letter_code
_entity_poly.pdbx_strand_id
1 'polypeptide(L)'
;MVDAYTYGDVALIEQLVEGTEIAIGVLDTGAGPEALPATEIVPTSGVYGYEARYNAGLTRFYTPARISPEAAASVADAAVRIHVALGIGQISRVDIIVDADGSPWFLEVNVIPGLTETSLLPQGLAAAGVEVGELYRRLAEAALGAPSSD
;
A
#
# COMPACT_ATOMS: atom_id res chain seq x y z
N MET A 1 -22.86 10.63 9.93
CA MET A 1 -22.51 12.01 9.52
C MET A 1 -22.05 12.84 10.70
N VAL A 2 -22.79 12.86 11.82
CA VAL A 2 -22.37 13.58 13.05
C VAL A 2 -21.02 13.09 13.56
N ASP A 3 -20.76 11.77 13.53
CA ASP A 3 -19.50 11.21 14.03
C ASP A 3 -18.26 11.63 13.23
N ALA A 4 -18.37 11.87 11.92
CA ALA A 4 -17.24 12.30 11.09
C ALA A 4 -16.69 13.66 11.53
N TYR A 5 -17.58 14.56 11.95
CA TYR A 5 -17.21 15.88 12.45
C TYR A 5 -16.61 15.87 13.87
N THR A 6 -16.59 14.70 14.53
CA THR A 6 -15.78 14.50 15.74
C THR A 6 -14.28 14.38 15.42
N TYR A 7 -13.93 13.96 14.20
CA TYR A 7 -12.54 13.71 13.77
C TYR A 7 -11.95 14.82 12.89
N GLY A 8 -12.78 15.69 12.30
CA GLY A 8 -12.32 16.84 11.53
C GLY A 8 -13.47 17.70 10.99
N ASP A 9 -13.14 18.93 10.57
CA ASP A 9 -14.15 19.90 10.10
C ASP A 9 -14.61 19.64 8.66
N VAL A 10 -13.97 18.71 7.95
CA VAL A 10 -14.24 18.38 6.55
C VAL A 10 -14.60 16.90 6.43
N ALA A 11 -15.73 16.62 5.78
CA ALA A 11 -16.12 15.28 5.39
C ALA A 11 -16.01 15.11 3.87
N LEU A 12 -15.43 13.99 3.44
CA LEU A 12 -15.39 13.58 2.04
C LEU A 12 -16.55 12.61 1.76
N ILE A 13 -17.25 12.79 0.65
CA ILE A 13 -18.33 11.91 0.19
C ILE A 13 -17.89 11.32 -1.13
N GLU A 14 -17.78 10.00 -1.19
CA GLU A 14 -17.25 9.27 -2.33
C GLU A 14 -18.27 8.27 -2.88
N GLN A 15 -18.11 7.93 -4.15
CA GLN A 15 -18.82 6.81 -4.73
C GLN A 15 -18.30 5.50 -4.11
N LEU A 16 -19.21 4.58 -3.78
CA LEU A 16 -18.83 3.23 -3.41
C LEU A 16 -18.29 2.49 -4.65
N VAL A 17 -17.03 2.08 -4.59
CA VAL A 17 -16.41 1.19 -5.58
C VAL A 17 -16.40 -0.23 -5.03
N GLU A 18 -17.01 -1.16 -5.75
CA GLU A 18 -16.97 -2.58 -5.40
C GLU A 18 -15.79 -3.25 -6.11
N GLY A 19 -15.07 -4.13 -5.41
CA GLY A 19 -13.93 -4.82 -5.98
C GLY A 19 -13.03 -5.47 -4.93
N THR A 20 -11.86 -5.88 -5.39
CA THR A 20 -10.82 -6.47 -4.54
C THR A 20 -9.99 -5.36 -3.91
N GLU A 21 -10.07 -5.22 -2.59
CA GLU A 21 -9.24 -4.29 -1.84
C GLU A 21 -7.81 -4.85 -1.71
N ILE A 22 -6.83 -4.03 -2.07
CA ILE A 22 -5.42 -4.39 -2.06
C ILE A 22 -4.57 -3.26 -1.48
N ALA A 23 -3.42 -3.64 -0.94
CA ALA A 23 -2.36 -2.71 -0.58
C ALA A 23 -1.07 -3.06 -1.31
N ILE A 24 -0.36 -2.03 -1.76
CA ILE A 24 0.89 -2.19 -2.51
C ILE A 24 1.95 -1.24 -1.98
N GLY A 25 3.07 -1.80 -1.52
CA GLY A 25 4.22 -1.02 -1.09
C GLY A 25 4.99 -0.50 -2.29
N VAL A 26 5.48 0.74 -2.23
CA VAL A 26 6.40 1.32 -3.21
C VAL A 26 7.67 1.70 -2.45
N LEU A 27 8.82 1.32 -3.01
CA LEU A 27 10.14 1.51 -2.44
C LEU A 27 11.03 2.28 -3.43
N ASP A 28 11.67 3.33 -2.98
CA ASP A 28 12.76 3.97 -3.71
C ASP A 28 14.05 3.87 -2.89
N THR A 29 14.98 3.06 -3.41
CA THR A 29 16.30 2.83 -2.80
C THR A 29 17.40 3.63 -3.50
N GLY A 30 17.04 4.65 -4.28
CA GLY A 30 17.95 5.46 -5.10
C GLY A 30 18.08 5.00 -6.55
N ALA A 31 17.50 3.85 -6.92
CA ALA A 31 17.41 3.38 -8.31
C ALA A 31 16.10 3.81 -9.00
N GLY A 32 15.22 4.51 -8.27
CA GLY A 32 13.86 4.84 -8.67
C GLY A 32 12.81 3.99 -7.93
N PRO A 33 11.55 4.45 -7.93
CA PRO A 33 10.47 3.78 -7.22
C PRO A 33 10.05 2.47 -7.89
N GLU A 34 9.98 1.41 -7.11
CA GLU A 34 9.54 0.08 -7.52
C GLU A 34 8.39 -0.39 -6.62
N ALA A 35 7.35 -0.99 -7.23
CA ALA A 35 6.23 -1.56 -6.51
C ALA A 35 6.51 -3.00 -6.06
N LEU A 36 6.11 -3.33 -4.83
CA LEU A 36 6.11 -4.69 -4.29
C LEU A 36 4.93 -5.51 -4.83
N PRO A 37 4.95 -6.84 -4.68
CA PRO A 37 3.75 -7.65 -4.86
C PRO A 37 2.60 -7.13 -3.99
N ALA A 38 1.44 -6.92 -4.59
CA ALA A 38 0.26 -6.46 -3.87
C ALA A 38 -0.23 -7.51 -2.87
N THR A 39 -0.79 -7.05 -1.76
CA THR A 39 -1.46 -7.87 -0.75
C THR A 39 -2.96 -7.62 -0.83
N GLU A 40 -3.75 -8.67 -1.07
CA GLU A 40 -5.21 -8.64 -1.01
C GLU A 40 -5.69 -8.65 0.44
N ILE A 41 -6.71 -7.83 0.72
CA ILE A 41 -7.31 -7.65 2.04
C ILE A 41 -8.73 -8.22 2.01
N VAL A 42 -9.00 -9.26 2.81
CA VAL A 42 -10.30 -9.92 2.86
C VAL A 42 -10.85 -9.94 4.29
N PRO A 43 -11.58 -8.90 4.71
CA PRO A 43 -12.25 -8.84 6.00
C PRO A 43 -13.38 -9.88 6.08
N THR A 44 -13.60 -10.48 7.24
CA THR A 44 -14.70 -11.45 7.44
C THR A 44 -16.09 -10.81 7.42
N SER A 45 -16.17 -9.53 7.79
CA SER A 45 -17.40 -8.72 7.78
C SER A 45 -17.70 -8.09 6.42
N GLY A 46 -16.78 -8.19 5.45
CA GLY A 46 -16.86 -7.53 4.16
C GLY A 46 -16.44 -6.05 4.16
N VAL A 47 -16.06 -5.47 5.31
CA VAL A 47 -15.58 -4.09 5.43
C VAL A 47 -14.28 -4.03 6.21
N TYR A 48 -13.24 -3.39 5.66
CA TYR A 48 -11.94 -3.26 6.31
C TYR A 48 -11.87 -2.07 7.29
N GLY A 49 -12.75 -2.11 8.29
CA GLY A 49 -12.80 -1.11 9.36
C GLY A 49 -11.75 -1.32 10.46
N TYR A 50 -11.80 -0.48 11.50
CA TYR A 50 -10.88 -0.52 12.63
C TYR A 50 -10.76 -1.91 13.28
N GLU A 51 -11.88 -2.57 13.57
CA GLU A 51 -11.87 -3.90 14.20
C GLU A 51 -11.17 -4.94 13.33
N ALA A 52 -11.37 -4.88 12.00
CA ALA A 52 -10.75 -5.79 11.04
C ALA A 52 -9.22 -5.60 10.96
N ARG A 53 -8.72 -4.40 11.27
CA ARG A 53 -7.28 -4.05 11.27
C ARG A 53 -6.54 -4.56 12.51
N TYR A 54 -7.19 -4.55 13.68
CA TYR A 54 -6.50 -4.77 14.96
C TYR A 54 -6.87 -6.07 15.68
N ASN A 55 -7.99 -6.71 15.33
CA ASN A 55 -8.36 -7.99 15.92
C ASN A 55 -7.89 -9.15 15.04
N ALA A 56 -6.96 -9.94 15.58
CA ALA A 56 -6.41 -11.10 14.89
C ALA A 56 -7.53 -12.07 14.46
N GLY A 57 -7.46 -12.54 13.21
CA GLY A 57 -8.42 -13.48 12.64
C GLY A 57 -9.66 -12.85 11.99
N LEU A 58 -9.85 -11.54 12.06
CA LEU A 58 -10.96 -10.85 11.38
C LEU A 58 -10.66 -10.44 9.93
N THR A 59 -9.41 -10.61 9.49
CA THR A 59 -9.00 -10.33 8.11
C THR A 59 -8.05 -11.42 7.64
N ARG A 60 -8.25 -11.89 6.40
CA ARG A 60 -7.30 -12.75 5.69
C ARG A 60 -6.55 -11.92 4.69
N PHE A 61 -5.25 -12.17 4.57
CA PHE A 61 -4.39 -11.53 3.60
C PHE A 61 -3.87 -12.56 2.60
N TYR A 62 -3.78 -12.17 1.34
CA TYR A 62 -3.19 -13.01 0.29
C TYR A 62 -2.12 -12.20 -0.43
N THR A 63 -0.88 -12.68 -0.36
CA THR A 63 0.27 -12.05 -1.02
C THR A 63 1.04 -13.11 -1.81
N PRO A 64 1.16 -13.00 -3.15
CA PRO A 64 0.56 -11.97 -4.00
C PRO A 64 -0.99 -11.99 -4.00
N ALA A 65 -1.60 -10.83 -4.25
CA ALA A 65 -3.05 -10.67 -4.41
C ALA A 65 -3.60 -11.57 -5.53
N ARG A 66 -4.80 -12.13 -5.34
CA ARG A 66 -5.41 -13.08 -6.30
C ARG A 66 -6.19 -12.35 -7.40
N ILE A 67 -5.53 -11.44 -8.08
CA ILE A 67 -6.05 -10.69 -9.23
C ILE A 67 -5.38 -11.15 -10.53
N SER A 68 -5.89 -10.75 -11.69
CA SER A 68 -5.27 -11.11 -12.96
C SER A 68 -3.86 -10.49 -13.08
N PRO A 69 -2.95 -11.11 -13.85
CA PRO A 69 -1.63 -10.53 -14.12
C PRO A 69 -1.70 -9.12 -14.73
N GLU A 70 -2.70 -8.86 -15.57
CA GLU A 70 -2.93 -7.56 -16.19
C GLU A 70 -3.34 -6.51 -15.14
N ALA A 71 -4.24 -6.86 -14.22
CA ALA A 71 -4.64 -5.99 -13.13
C ALA A 71 -3.47 -5.74 -12.17
N ALA A 72 -2.67 -6.77 -11.84
CA ALA A 72 -1.49 -6.63 -10.99
C ALA A 72 -0.47 -5.65 -11.60
N ALA A 73 -0.23 -5.74 -12.92
CA ALA A 73 0.65 -4.79 -13.62
C ALA A 73 0.08 -3.37 -13.62
N SER A 74 -1.23 -3.20 -13.84
CA SER A 74 -1.90 -1.90 -13.83
C SER A 74 -1.86 -1.24 -12.45
N VAL A 75 -2.08 -2.02 -11.39
CA VAL A 75 -1.97 -1.56 -10.00
C VAL A 75 -0.54 -1.14 -9.65
N ALA A 76 0.46 -1.93 -10.05
CA ALA A 76 1.86 -1.62 -9.81
C ALA A 76 2.27 -0.29 -10.48
N ASP A 77 1.90 -0.09 -11.75
CA ASP A 77 2.11 1.17 -12.45
C ASP A 77 1.39 2.33 -11.76
N ALA A 78 0.11 2.15 -11.40
CA ALA A 78 -0.66 3.17 -10.70
C ALA A 78 0.00 3.58 -9.37
N ALA A 79 0.45 2.62 -8.57
CA ALA A 79 1.09 2.88 -7.29
C ALA A 79 2.40 3.66 -7.44
N VAL A 80 3.25 3.29 -8.40
CA VAL A 80 4.48 4.04 -8.70
C VAL A 80 4.15 5.46 -9.16
N ARG A 81 3.18 5.62 -10.06
CA ARG A 81 2.76 6.94 -10.54
C ARG A 81 2.20 7.82 -9.42
N ILE A 82 1.43 7.25 -8.49
CA ILE A 82 0.92 7.96 -7.30
C ILE A 82 2.08 8.39 -6.40
N HIS A 83 3.02 7.48 -6.12
CA HIS A 83 4.21 7.78 -5.32
C HIS A 83 5.00 8.97 -5.89
N VAL A 84 5.27 8.94 -7.19
CA VAL A 84 5.97 10.02 -7.90
C VAL A 84 5.16 11.31 -7.93
N ALA A 85 3.87 11.23 -8.26
CA ALA A 85 3.00 12.41 -8.38
C ALA A 85 2.82 13.15 -7.05
N LEU A 86 2.87 12.43 -5.93
CA LEU A 86 2.79 12.99 -4.58
C LEU A 86 4.16 13.40 -4.01
N GLY A 87 5.25 13.19 -4.75
CA GLY A 87 6.61 13.57 -4.33
C GLY A 87 7.10 12.79 -3.11
N ILE A 88 6.66 11.55 -2.95
CA ILE A 88 7.06 10.69 -1.82
C ILE A 88 8.50 10.24 -2.05
N GLY A 89 9.30 10.22 -0.98
CA GLY A 89 10.73 9.95 -1.02
C GLY A 89 11.08 8.48 -1.19
N GLN A 90 11.02 7.70 -0.09
CA GLN A 90 11.59 6.35 -0.06
C GLN A 90 10.57 5.24 0.07
N ILE A 91 9.45 5.47 0.76
CA ILE A 91 8.50 4.42 1.09
C ILE A 91 7.07 4.94 1.12
N SER A 92 6.17 4.17 0.53
CA SER A 92 4.73 4.34 0.74
C SER A 92 4.01 3.01 0.67
N ARG A 93 2.82 2.94 1.27
CA ARG A 93 1.81 1.95 0.93
C ARG A 93 0.64 2.65 0.26
N VAL A 94 0.29 2.23 -0.95
CA VAL A 94 -0.87 2.72 -1.69
C VAL A 94 -1.98 1.69 -1.54
N ASP A 95 -3.16 2.13 -1.12
CA ASP A 95 -4.33 1.28 -0.97
C ASP A 95 -5.27 1.52 -2.16
N ILE A 96 -5.70 0.45 -2.81
CA ILE A 96 -6.41 0.46 -4.10
C ILE A 96 -7.56 -0.55 -4.05
N ILE A 97 -8.67 -0.25 -4.73
CA ILE A 97 -9.70 -1.23 -5.10
C ILE A 97 -9.53 -1.59 -6.57
N VAL A 98 -9.47 -2.88 -6.89
CA VAL A 98 -9.53 -3.38 -8.26
C VAL A 98 -10.96 -3.80 -8.56
N ASP A 99 -11.64 -3.08 -9.46
CA ASP A 99 -13.02 -3.38 -9.81
C ASP A 99 -13.16 -4.64 -10.69
N ALA A 100 -14.40 -4.99 -11.04
CA ALA A 100 -14.71 -6.18 -11.84
C ALA A 100 -14.12 -6.16 -13.26
N ASP A 101 -13.82 -4.97 -13.81
CA ASP A 101 -13.18 -4.80 -15.11
C ASP A 101 -11.64 -4.83 -15.00
N GLY A 102 -11.11 -4.95 -13.78
CA GLY A 102 -9.67 -4.93 -13.49
C GLY A 102 -9.10 -3.52 -13.35
N SER A 103 -9.93 -2.49 -13.24
CA SER A 103 -9.48 -1.10 -13.15
C SER A 103 -9.05 -0.74 -11.72
N PRO A 104 -7.89 -0.08 -11.53
CA PRO A 104 -7.43 0.35 -10.21
C PRO A 104 -8.09 1.68 -9.79
N TRP A 105 -8.70 1.68 -8.61
CA TRP A 105 -9.26 2.85 -7.94
C TRP A 105 -8.42 3.19 -6.71
N PHE A 106 -7.75 4.35 -6.74
CA PHE A 106 -6.95 4.84 -5.61
C PHE A 106 -7.84 5.21 -4.42
N LEU A 107 -7.49 4.72 -3.22
CA LEU A 107 -8.14 5.09 -1.98
C LEU A 107 -7.30 6.11 -1.20
N GLU A 108 -6.11 5.68 -0.78
CA GLU A 108 -5.22 6.48 0.05
C GLU A 108 -3.76 6.07 -0.12
N VAL A 109 -2.86 6.94 0.35
CA VAL A 109 -1.45 6.64 0.48
C VAL A 109 -1.01 6.81 1.93
N ASN A 110 -0.22 5.87 2.40
CA ASN A 110 0.37 5.87 3.72
C ASN A 110 1.89 6.05 3.56
N VAL A 111 2.39 7.25 3.88
CA VAL A 111 3.82 7.61 3.80
C VAL A 111 4.67 7.05 4.95
N ILE A 112 4.01 6.59 6.02
CA ILE A 112 4.63 5.81 7.11
C ILE A 112 3.74 4.58 7.34
N PRO A 113 3.89 3.53 6.52
CA PRO A 113 3.08 2.33 6.65
C PRO A 113 3.48 1.53 7.90
N GLY A 114 2.58 0.67 8.36
CA GLY A 114 2.91 -0.30 9.41
C GLY A 114 4.08 -1.20 9.01
N LEU A 115 5.01 -1.43 9.93
CA LEU A 115 6.23 -2.22 9.73
C LEU A 115 6.31 -3.47 10.63
N THR A 116 5.21 -3.84 11.30
CA THR A 116 5.14 -5.07 12.09
C THR A 116 5.02 -6.30 11.18
N GLU A 117 5.31 -7.50 11.68
CA GLU A 117 5.24 -8.75 10.91
C GLU A 117 3.88 -8.98 10.24
N THR A 118 2.78 -8.55 10.87
CA THR A 118 1.42 -8.65 10.33
C THR A 118 1.02 -7.49 9.43
N SER A 119 1.86 -6.46 9.28
CA SER A 119 1.56 -5.30 8.44
C SER A 119 1.68 -5.64 6.95
N LEU A 120 0.92 -4.90 6.13
CA LEU A 120 0.78 -5.15 4.69
C LEU A 120 2.10 -4.94 3.91
N LEU A 121 2.91 -3.94 4.27
CA LEU A 121 4.17 -3.70 3.58
C LEU A 121 5.19 -4.84 3.81
N PRO A 122 5.44 -5.30 5.05
CA PRO A 122 6.26 -6.49 5.30
C PRO A 122 5.78 -7.77 4.59
N GLN A 123 4.47 -7.96 4.42
CA GLN A 123 3.96 -9.10 3.63
C GLN A 123 4.38 -9.01 2.16
N GLY A 124 4.28 -7.81 1.54
CA GLY A 124 4.79 -7.56 0.20
C GLY A 124 6.30 -7.80 0.08
N LEU A 125 7.08 -7.41 1.08
CA LEU A 125 8.53 -7.68 1.13
C LEU A 125 8.86 -9.16 1.16
N ALA A 126 8.17 -9.91 2.03
CA ALA A 126 8.36 -11.35 2.13
C ALA A 126 8.01 -12.06 0.81
N ALA A 127 6.93 -11.66 0.14
CA ALA A 127 6.55 -12.19 -1.17
C ALA A 127 7.56 -11.84 -2.28
N ALA A 128 8.23 -10.68 -2.18
CA ALA A 128 9.31 -10.30 -3.08
C ALA A 128 10.66 -11.00 -2.76
N GLY A 129 10.73 -11.78 -1.67
CA GLY A 129 11.98 -12.39 -1.21
C GLY A 129 13.02 -11.36 -0.74
N VAL A 130 12.56 -10.20 -0.26
CA VAL A 130 13.43 -9.10 0.19
C VAL A 130 13.74 -9.23 1.67
N GLU A 131 15.03 -9.25 2.01
CA GLU A 131 15.49 -9.19 3.40
C GLU A 131 15.25 -7.80 3.99
N VAL A 132 14.37 -7.74 5.00
CA VAL A 132 13.84 -6.49 5.58
C VAL A 132 14.94 -5.60 6.15
N GLY A 133 15.90 -6.18 6.87
CA GLY A 133 16.99 -5.42 7.50
C GLY A 133 17.88 -4.72 6.47
N GLU A 134 18.20 -5.41 5.38
CA GLU A 134 19.00 -4.86 4.29
C GLU A 134 18.24 -3.77 3.53
N LEU A 135 16.93 -3.96 3.30
CA LEU A 135 16.11 -2.93 2.68
C LEU A 135 16.06 -1.66 3.52
N TYR A 136 15.80 -1.76 4.83
CA TYR A 136 15.72 -0.58 5.69
C TYR A 136 17.04 0.18 5.75
N ARG A 137 18.18 -0.52 5.73
CA ARG A 137 19.49 0.09 5.58
C ARG A 137 19.58 0.89 4.28
N ARG A 138 19.20 0.30 3.14
CA ARG A 138 19.23 0.96 1.83
C ARG A 138 18.29 2.16 1.74
N LEU A 139 17.09 2.09 2.33
CA LEU A 139 16.17 3.23 2.38
C LEU A 139 16.74 4.38 3.23
N ALA A 140 17.38 4.05 4.36
CA ALA A 140 18.05 5.06 5.19
C ALA A 140 19.23 5.71 4.45
N GLU A 141 20.02 4.93 3.72
CA GLU A 141 21.11 5.46 2.88
C GLU A 141 20.60 6.33 1.73
N ALA A 142 19.53 5.91 1.05
CA ALA A 142 18.89 6.71 0.02
C ALA A 142 18.38 8.05 0.57
N ALA A 143 17.84 8.07 1.80
CA ALA A 143 17.37 9.28 2.45
C ALA A 143 18.50 10.25 2.84
N LEU A 144 19.70 9.75 3.14
CA LEU A 144 20.89 10.57 3.39
C LEU A 144 21.47 11.19 2.10
N GLY A 145 21.02 10.72 0.94
CA GLY A 145 21.59 11.04 -0.37
C GLY A 145 22.84 10.20 -0.66
N ALA A 146 23.04 9.83 -1.93
CA ALA A 146 24.36 9.40 -2.36
C ALA A 146 25.36 10.51 -1.98
N PRO A 147 26.57 10.20 -1.47
CA PRO A 147 27.57 11.23 -1.23
C PRO A 147 27.69 12.08 -2.49
N SER A 148 27.45 13.39 -2.37
CA SER A 148 27.76 14.32 -3.44
C SER A 148 29.21 14.09 -3.82
N SER A 149 29.44 13.77 -5.09
CA SER A 149 30.79 13.72 -5.65
C SER A 149 31.25 15.17 -5.82
N ASP A 150 31.55 15.81 -4.69
CA ASP A 150 32.28 17.08 -4.59
C ASP A 150 33.66 16.80 -3.97
#